data_AF-A0A811NRH3-F1
#
_entry.id   AF-A0A811NRH3-F1
#
_cell.length_a   1.000
_cell.length_b   1.000
_cell.length_c   1.000
_cell.angle_alpha   90.00
_cell.angle_beta   90.00
_cell.angle_gamma   90.00
#
_symmetry.space_group_name_H-M   'P 1'
#
loop_
_entity.id
_entity.type
_entity.pdbx_description
1 polymer ?
#
loop_
_entity_poly.entity_id
_entity_poly.type
_entity_poly.pdbx_seq_one_letter_code
_entity_poly.pdbx_strand_id
1 'polypeptide(L)'
;MKGVKSHIIALLGIQPTANIPSTPQEAWDELIARISGFFIDENFLSSTHPLVGHLCVTLRRTGDLIGRIPLPAIAACDVKVNTLCKVINHRAEFDPLLVLSLIYNAAKQSPGVSVSDSNFWIQSEKPYSPEAVELALERWSGTTDPIEVEAIIVPHVLEDELKTVRINLRDNEHYMSYVAAELSASDSSHVLVSRTIGKASSEIRLYFAAPNIHVVSDISKHALACHGDGDINWLLANIGYTRRDSKLQTEDVNLCTYYRILLGKLPDGNCKMSRDSILAAELPSAYSHFSCKGLSPRDLLCSFCRLQRLPEPHFAVSRVSCDRLMSASLHQKLSKKSMMQTNVPTAVLYDGSITDYDSRLYGFNIGTCLELTSEINGIAVIEHVEEDQATLFGNVVLSLFCPTVLIVSTPNYEYNPILQGSAMPNKDDEADESVGPCKFRNHDHKFEWTRAQFQCWATGLAVKHNYSVEFSGVGGSSEEPGYASQIAVFRRMMQGQEAMCLDKDGDQPYEILWEWPNACEEKIGTDL
;
A
#
# COMPACT_ATOMS: atom_id res chain seq x y z
N MET A 1 21.85 -3.28 -6.87
CA MET A 1 21.37 -4.13 -8.00
C MET A 1 20.88 -3.35 -9.23
N LYS A 2 20.05 -2.30 -9.12
CA LYS A 2 19.58 -1.54 -10.31
C LYS A 2 20.70 -0.90 -11.14
N GLY A 3 21.71 -0.30 -10.50
CA GLY A 3 22.84 0.34 -11.20
C GLY A 3 23.76 -0.62 -11.96
N VAL A 4 23.92 -1.85 -11.46
CA VAL A 4 24.73 -2.88 -12.13
C VAL A 4 24.01 -3.41 -13.37
N LYS A 5 22.69 -3.64 -13.28
CA LYS A 5 21.87 -4.02 -14.44
C LYS A 5 21.88 -2.95 -15.53
N SER A 6 21.73 -1.67 -15.19
CA SER A 6 21.76 -0.58 -16.18
C SER A 6 23.12 -0.44 -16.86
N HIS A 7 24.22 -0.68 -16.13
CA HIS A 7 25.57 -0.64 -16.68
C HIS A 7 25.84 -1.81 -17.63
N ILE A 8 25.38 -3.02 -17.28
CA ILE A 8 25.46 -4.21 -18.14
C ILE A 8 24.61 -4.03 -19.41
N ILE A 9 23.39 -3.49 -19.29
CA ILE A 9 22.50 -3.23 -20.44
C ILE A 9 23.14 -2.22 -21.41
N ALA A 10 23.78 -1.18 -20.89
CA ALA A 10 24.52 -0.20 -21.70
C ALA A 10 25.76 -0.80 -22.37
N LEU A 11 26.52 -1.65 -21.65
CA LEU A 11 27.69 -2.37 -22.19
C LEU A 11 27.31 -3.37 -23.29
N LEU A 12 26.13 -3.99 -23.18
CA LEU A 12 25.60 -4.93 -24.17
C LEU A 12 24.94 -4.23 -25.37
N GLY A 13 24.85 -2.88 -25.38
CA GLY A 13 24.18 -2.12 -26.44
C GLY A 13 22.67 -2.36 -26.53
N ILE A 14 22.07 -2.97 -25.50
CA ILE A 14 20.64 -3.27 -25.47
C ILE A 14 19.90 -2.01 -25.04
N GLN A 15 19.23 -1.33 -25.97
CA GLN A 15 18.37 -0.19 -25.64
C GLN A 15 17.11 -0.70 -24.89
N PRO A 16 16.80 -0.22 -23.66
CA PRO A 16 15.66 -0.71 -22.86
C PRO A 16 14.29 -0.54 -23.53
N THR A 17 14.20 0.31 -24.55
CA THR A 17 12.98 0.63 -25.30
C THR A 17 12.64 -0.35 -26.41
N ALA A 18 13.49 -1.34 -26.71
CA ALA A 18 13.39 -2.14 -27.93
C ALA A 18 12.15 -3.06 -28.04
N ASN A 19 11.39 -3.29 -26.96
CA ASN A 19 10.29 -4.28 -26.96
C ASN A 19 8.88 -3.71 -26.97
N ILE A 20 8.70 -2.38 -26.89
CA ILE A 20 7.39 -1.74 -26.98
C ILE A 20 7.41 -0.91 -28.26
N PRO A 21 6.48 -1.16 -29.22
CA PRO A 21 6.45 -0.42 -30.46
C PRO A 21 6.34 1.08 -30.17
N SER A 22 7.20 1.84 -30.82
CA SER A 22 7.39 3.26 -30.55
C SER A 22 6.38 4.13 -31.28
N THR A 23 5.75 3.58 -32.32
CA THR A 23 4.69 4.24 -33.10
C THR A 23 3.40 3.43 -33.13
N PRO A 24 2.23 4.09 -33.31
CA PRO A 24 0.96 3.40 -33.50
C PRO A 24 0.95 2.43 -34.69
N GLN A 25 1.72 2.72 -35.74
CA GLN A 25 1.83 1.85 -36.92
C GLN A 25 2.61 0.58 -36.62
N GLU A 26 3.77 0.69 -35.95
CA GLU A 26 4.52 -0.50 -35.50
C GLU A 26 3.67 -1.36 -34.56
N ALA A 27 2.89 -0.73 -33.68
CA ALA A 27 1.98 -1.44 -32.78
C ALA A 27 0.84 -2.15 -33.54
N TRP A 28 0.36 -1.55 -34.63
CA TRP A 28 -0.65 -2.15 -35.52
C TRP A 28 -0.10 -3.39 -36.24
N ASP A 29 1.10 -3.28 -36.83
CA ASP A 29 1.72 -4.37 -37.57
C ASP A 29 2.08 -5.53 -36.63
N GLU A 30 2.59 -5.24 -35.43
CA GLU A 30 2.84 -6.24 -34.39
C GLU A 30 1.54 -6.90 -33.87
N LEU A 31 0.42 -6.16 -33.82
CA LEU A 31 -0.88 -6.71 -33.45
C LEU A 31 -1.37 -7.71 -34.50
N ILE A 32 -1.24 -7.36 -35.79
CA ILE A 32 -1.57 -8.25 -36.91
C ILE A 32 -0.73 -9.53 -36.85
N ALA A 33 0.58 -9.39 -36.66
CA ALA A 33 1.52 -10.52 -36.56
C ALA A 33 1.20 -11.41 -35.35
N ARG A 34 0.89 -10.81 -34.20
CA ARG A 34 0.54 -11.52 -32.97
C ARG A 34 -0.75 -12.33 -33.12
N ILE A 35 -1.79 -11.75 -33.73
CA ILE A 35 -3.05 -12.45 -34.00
C ILE A 35 -2.84 -13.61 -34.97
N SER A 36 -2.13 -13.36 -36.08
CA SER A 36 -1.81 -14.40 -37.06
C SER A 36 -1.03 -15.57 -36.44
N GLY A 37 -0.06 -15.27 -35.57
CA GLY A 37 0.74 -16.27 -34.86
C GLY A 37 -0.06 -17.21 -33.95
N PHE A 38 -1.25 -16.83 -33.47
CA PHE A 38 -2.09 -17.73 -32.67
C PHE A 38 -2.71 -18.86 -33.50
N PHE A 39 -2.86 -18.68 -34.81
CA PHE A 39 -3.57 -19.62 -35.69
C PHE A 39 -2.65 -20.30 -36.70
N ILE A 40 -1.58 -19.63 -37.16
CA ILE A 40 -0.63 -20.20 -38.12
C ILE A 40 0.45 -21.08 -37.46
N ASP A 41 0.92 -20.71 -36.27
CA ASP A 41 2.01 -21.45 -35.62
C ASP A 41 1.48 -22.77 -35.06
N GLU A 42 1.84 -23.89 -35.69
CA GLU A 42 1.45 -25.22 -35.24
C GLU A 42 1.97 -25.53 -33.82
N ASN A 43 3.07 -24.90 -33.40
CA ASN A 43 3.60 -25.04 -32.04
C ASN A 43 2.85 -24.19 -31.02
N PHE A 44 1.92 -23.33 -31.45
CA PHE A 44 1.14 -22.52 -30.51
C PHE A 44 0.27 -23.39 -29.61
N LEU A 45 -0.33 -24.45 -30.16
CA LEU A 45 -1.17 -25.40 -29.42
C LEU A 45 -0.37 -26.20 -28.37
N SER A 46 0.94 -26.34 -28.54
CA SER A 46 1.84 -26.93 -27.55
C SER A 46 2.40 -25.91 -26.54
N SER A 47 2.08 -24.63 -26.68
CA SER A 47 2.51 -23.58 -25.75
C SER A 47 1.74 -23.58 -24.42
N THR A 48 2.21 -22.83 -23.42
CA THR A 48 1.52 -22.61 -22.13
C THR A 48 0.60 -21.38 -22.16
N HIS A 49 0.26 -20.87 -23.34
CA HIS A 49 -0.53 -19.66 -23.46
C HIS A 49 -2.00 -19.92 -23.07
N PRO A 50 -2.67 -19.04 -22.30
CA PRO A 50 -4.05 -19.27 -21.86
C PRO A 50 -5.07 -19.45 -23.00
N LEU A 51 -4.84 -18.79 -24.14
CA LEU A 51 -5.64 -18.95 -25.36
C LEU A 51 -5.67 -20.40 -25.89
N VAL A 52 -4.67 -21.23 -25.56
CA VAL A 52 -4.67 -22.64 -25.91
C VAL A 52 -5.85 -23.37 -25.25
N GLY A 53 -6.18 -23.06 -23.99
CA GLY A 53 -7.35 -23.63 -23.32
C GLY A 53 -8.66 -23.30 -24.05
N HIS A 54 -8.78 -22.08 -24.56
CA HIS A 54 -9.90 -21.66 -25.41
C HIS A 54 -9.94 -22.44 -26.73
N LEU A 55 -8.81 -22.54 -27.45
CA LEU A 55 -8.69 -23.31 -28.68
C LEU A 55 -9.11 -24.77 -28.48
N CYS A 56 -8.54 -25.44 -27.47
CA CYS A 56 -8.81 -26.84 -27.14
C CYS A 56 -10.32 -27.14 -26.98
N VAL A 57 -11.06 -26.28 -26.25
CA VAL A 57 -12.50 -26.47 -26.08
C VAL A 57 -13.27 -26.23 -27.37
N THR A 58 -12.88 -25.23 -28.17
CA THR A 58 -13.60 -24.93 -29.41
C THR A 58 -13.39 -25.96 -30.51
N LEU A 59 -12.25 -26.67 -30.51
CA LEU A 59 -11.98 -27.78 -31.43
C LEU A 59 -12.83 -29.03 -31.16
N ARG A 60 -13.45 -29.13 -29.97
CA ARG A 60 -14.33 -30.24 -29.56
C ARG A 60 -15.80 -30.02 -29.87
N ARG A 61 -16.19 -28.79 -30.21
CA ARG A 61 -17.58 -28.46 -30.51
C ARG A 61 -18.10 -29.31 -31.65
N THR A 62 -19.42 -29.36 -31.81
CA THR A 62 -20.06 -29.96 -32.98
C THR A 62 -20.78 -28.88 -33.77
N GLY A 63 -20.89 -29.05 -35.09
CA GLY A 63 -21.55 -28.09 -35.98
C GLY A 63 -20.69 -26.87 -36.35
N ASP A 64 -21.35 -25.74 -36.57
CA ASP A 64 -20.74 -24.56 -37.23
C ASP A 64 -19.77 -23.75 -36.35
N LEU A 65 -19.65 -24.11 -35.06
CA LEU A 65 -18.79 -23.41 -34.08
C LEU A 65 -17.45 -24.10 -33.83
N ILE A 66 -17.13 -25.16 -34.58
CA ILE A 66 -15.85 -25.87 -34.48
C ILE A 66 -14.69 -24.94 -34.81
N GLY A 67 -13.72 -24.86 -33.90
CA GLY A 67 -12.51 -24.05 -34.06
C GLY A 67 -12.77 -22.53 -34.05
N ARG A 68 -14.00 -22.10 -33.77
CA ARG A 68 -14.37 -20.68 -33.65
C ARG A 68 -14.26 -20.21 -32.21
N ILE A 69 -13.42 -19.21 -32.01
CA ILE A 69 -13.20 -18.56 -30.72
C ILE A 69 -13.93 -17.22 -30.70
N PRO A 70 -14.58 -16.84 -29.59
CA PRO A 70 -15.08 -15.48 -29.45
C PRO A 70 -13.89 -14.52 -29.32
N LEU A 71 -13.77 -13.48 -30.16
CA LEU A 71 -12.70 -12.48 -30.07
C LEU A 71 -12.47 -11.92 -28.64
N PRO A 72 -13.52 -11.72 -27.80
CA PRO A 72 -13.34 -11.31 -26.41
C PRO A 72 -12.42 -12.24 -25.59
N ALA A 73 -12.31 -13.52 -25.92
CA ALA A 73 -11.36 -14.43 -25.28
C ALA A 73 -9.89 -14.03 -25.53
N ILE A 74 -9.57 -13.52 -26.73
CA ILE A 74 -8.22 -13.02 -27.04
C ILE A 74 -7.93 -11.79 -26.18
N ALA A 75 -8.90 -10.88 -26.07
CA ALA A 75 -8.80 -9.70 -25.21
C ALA A 75 -8.67 -10.08 -23.73
N ALA A 76 -9.29 -11.18 -23.29
CA ALA A 76 -9.16 -11.66 -21.91
C ALA A 76 -7.74 -12.15 -21.61
N CYS A 77 -7.15 -12.92 -22.53
CA CYS A 77 -5.97 -13.74 -22.23
C CYS A 77 -4.62 -13.13 -22.61
N ASP A 78 -4.55 -12.30 -23.66
CA ASP A 78 -3.26 -11.79 -24.15
C ASP A 78 -3.02 -10.33 -23.70
N VAL A 79 -2.12 -10.17 -22.73
CA VAL A 79 -1.71 -8.86 -22.19
C VAL A 79 -0.97 -8.03 -23.24
N LYS A 80 -0.23 -8.67 -24.16
CA LYS A 80 0.50 -7.99 -25.24
C LYS A 80 -0.47 -7.38 -26.24
N VAL A 81 -1.53 -8.09 -26.63
CA VAL A 81 -2.63 -7.57 -27.46
C VAL A 81 -3.25 -6.32 -26.83
N ASN A 82 -3.57 -6.36 -25.54
CA ASN A 82 -4.10 -5.19 -24.82
C ASN A 82 -3.11 -4.03 -24.78
N THR A 83 -1.81 -4.32 -24.62
CA THR A 83 -0.74 -3.30 -24.61
C THR A 83 -0.61 -2.64 -25.99
N LEU A 84 -0.63 -3.43 -27.07
CA LEU A 84 -0.59 -2.92 -28.43
C LEU A 84 -1.81 -2.06 -28.75
N CYS A 85 -3.02 -2.50 -28.36
CA CYS A 85 -4.25 -1.70 -28.50
C CYS A 85 -4.12 -0.36 -27.78
N LYS A 86 -3.52 -0.32 -26.58
CA LYS A 86 -3.26 0.92 -25.84
C LYS A 86 -2.26 1.85 -26.54
N VAL A 87 -1.23 1.31 -27.18
CA VAL A 87 -0.25 2.10 -27.96
C VAL A 87 -0.90 2.67 -29.22
N ILE A 88 -1.75 1.90 -29.91
CA ILE A 88 -2.51 2.35 -31.08
C ILE A 88 -3.48 3.46 -30.70
N ASN A 89 -4.25 3.25 -29.62
CA ASN A 89 -5.19 4.23 -29.11
C ASN A 89 -5.30 4.16 -27.58
N HIS A 90 -4.87 5.21 -26.89
CA HIS A 90 -4.90 5.29 -25.43
C HIS A 90 -6.30 5.09 -24.83
N ARG A 91 -7.38 5.39 -25.57
CA ARG A 91 -8.77 5.17 -25.12
C ARG A 91 -9.11 3.70 -24.93
N ALA A 92 -8.38 2.79 -25.58
CA ALA A 92 -8.55 1.33 -25.43
C ALA A 92 -8.26 0.86 -23.99
N GLU A 93 -7.68 1.71 -23.14
CA GLU A 93 -7.53 1.42 -21.72
C GLU A 93 -8.85 1.42 -20.93
N PHE A 94 -9.82 2.19 -21.38
CA PHE A 94 -11.09 2.41 -20.70
C PHE A 94 -12.29 1.89 -21.48
N ASP A 95 -12.09 1.57 -22.76
CA ASP A 95 -13.15 1.14 -23.67
C ASP A 95 -12.87 -0.28 -24.23
N PRO A 96 -13.49 -1.33 -23.66
CA PRO A 96 -13.36 -2.70 -24.13
C PRO A 96 -13.95 -2.95 -25.53
N LEU A 97 -14.94 -2.15 -25.95
CA LEU A 97 -15.49 -2.23 -27.31
C LEU A 97 -14.45 -1.76 -28.31
N LEU A 98 -13.71 -0.69 -28.00
CA LEU A 98 -12.61 -0.23 -28.83
C LEU A 98 -11.51 -1.30 -28.95
N VAL A 99 -11.14 -1.96 -27.85
CA VAL A 99 -10.20 -3.11 -27.88
C VAL A 99 -10.71 -4.19 -28.83
N LEU A 100 -11.99 -4.58 -28.71
CA LEU A 100 -12.58 -5.59 -29.57
C LEU A 100 -12.56 -5.18 -31.05
N SER A 101 -12.87 -3.92 -31.35
CA SER A 101 -12.83 -3.38 -32.72
C SER A 101 -11.42 -3.37 -33.33
N LEU A 102 -10.40 -3.06 -32.53
CA LEU A 102 -9.00 -3.09 -32.97
C LEU A 102 -8.56 -4.53 -33.26
N ILE A 103 -8.90 -5.48 -32.38
CA ILE A 103 -8.63 -6.91 -32.60
C ILE A 103 -9.35 -7.41 -33.86
N TYR A 104 -10.62 -7.04 -34.06
CA TYR A 104 -11.40 -7.40 -35.25
C TYR A 104 -10.77 -6.90 -36.54
N ASN A 105 -10.42 -5.61 -36.58
CA ASN A 105 -9.82 -4.99 -37.76
C ASN A 105 -8.40 -5.50 -38.05
N ALA A 106 -7.63 -5.84 -37.00
CA ALA A 106 -6.34 -6.49 -37.15
C ALA A 106 -6.49 -7.94 -37.65
N ALA A 107 -7.43 -8.70 -37.09
CA ALA A 107 -7.71 -10.08 -37.51
C ALA A 107 -8.16 -10.17 -38.97
N LYS A 108 -8.92 -9.19 -39.49
CA LYS A 108 -9.25 -9.08 -40.92
C LYS A 108 -8.03 -8.92 -41.84
N GLN A 109 -6.94 -8.39 -41.31
CA GLN A 109 -5.68 -8.17 -42.04
C GLN A 109 -4.63 -9.25 -41.72
N SER A 110 -4.90 -10.10 -40.73
CA SER A 110 -4.00 -11.18 -40.33
C SER A 110 -4.05 -12.32 -41.34
N PRO A 111 -2.90 -12.73 -41.92
CA PRO A 111 -2.87 -13.88 -42.81
C PRO A 111 -3.25 -15.15 -42.03
N GLY A 112 -3.93 -16.09 -42.70
CA GLY A 112 -4.31 -17.40 -42.15
C GLY A 112 -5.44 -17.37 -41.12
N VAL A 113 -6.10 -16.23 -40.96
CA VAL A 113 -7.17 -16.01 -39.98
C VAL A 113 -8.44 -15.57 -40.71
N SER A 114 -9.57 -16.16 -40.35
CA SER A 114 -10.89 -15.73 -40.84
C SER A 114 -11.75 -15.23 -39.68
N VAL A 115 -12.54 -14.19 -39.97
CA VAL A 115 -13.40 -13.51 -39.01
C VAL A 115 -14.81 -13.44 -39.59
N SER A 116 -15.84 -13.59 -38.76
CA SER A 116 -17.23 -13.46 -39.21
C SER A 116 -17.60 -11.99 -39.50
N ASP A 117 -18.39 -11.76 -40.55
CA ASP A 117 -18.82 -10.41 -40.96
C ASP A 117 -19.90 -9.82 -40.03
N SER A 118 -20.69 -10.66 -39.38
CA SER A 118 -21.81 -10.25 -38.53
C SER A 118 -21.54 -10.40 -37.03
N ASN A 119 -20.63 -11.29 -36.65
CA ASN A 119 -20.41 -11.69 -35.26
C ASN A 119 -18.91 -11.66 -34.93
N PHE A 120 -18.53 -11.48 -33.67
CA PHE A 120 -17.13 -11.39 -33.26
C PHE A 120 -16.49 -12.78 -33.05
N TRP A 121 -16.56 -13.63 -34.08
CA TRP A 121 -15.90 -14.94 -34.12
C TRP A 121 -14.62 -14.89 -34.94
N ILE A 122 -13.57 -15.57 -34.45
CA ILE A 122 -12.28 -15.74 -35.12
C ILE A 122 -11.93 -17.22 -35.19
N GLN A 123 -11.37 -17.65 -36.33
CA GLN A 123 -10.91 -19.02 -36.54
C GLN A 123 -9.72 -19.06 -37.51
N SER A 124 -9.01 -20.18 -37.55
CA SER A 124 -8.00 -20.43 -38.58
C SER A 124 -8.67 -20.58 -39.96
N GLU A 125 -8.07 -20.02 -41.02
CA GLU A 125 -8.50 -20.27 -42.41
C GLU A 125 -8.22 -21.71 -42.85
N LYS A 126 -7.12 -22.29 -42.35
CA LYS A 126 -6.73 -23.66 -42.65
C LYS A 126 -7.14 -24.59 -41.50
N PRO A 127 -7.66 -25.79 -41.79
CA PRO A 127 -7.89 -26.77 -40.74
C PRO A 127 -6.57 -27.13 -40.06
N TYR A 128 -6.62 -27.33 -38.75
CA TYR A 128 -5.47 -27.82 -37.97
C TYR A 128 -5.11 -29.25 -38.38
N SER A 129 -3.83 -29.59 -38.27
CA SER A 129 -3.36 -30.96 -38.52
C SER A 129 -3.99 -31.95 -37.52
N PRO A 130 -4.22 -33.21 -37.91
CA PRO A 130 -4.77 -34.23 -37.02
C PRO A 130 -3.98 -34.37 -35.71
N GLU A 131 -2.65 -34.29 -35.79
CA GLU A 131 -1.75 -34.40 -34.65
C GLU A 131 -1.93 -33.21 -33.68
N ALA A 132 -2.12 -32.00 -34.20
CA ALA A 132 -2.34 -30.81 -33.39
C ALA A 132 -3.71 -30.84 -32.70
N VAL A 133 -4.73 -31.38 -33.37
CA VAL A 133 -6.06 -31.61 -32.79
C VAL A 133 -5.98 -32.68 -31.70
N GLU A 134 -5.30 -33.80 -31.93
CA GLU A 134 -5.12 -34.86 -30.94
C GLU A 134 -4.40 -34.34 -29.68
N LEU A 135 -3.32 -33.58 -29.84
CA LEU A 135 -2.61 -32.95 -28.73
C LEU A 135 -3.48 -31.95 -27.94
N ALA A 136 -4.35 -31.21 -28.64
CA ALA A 136 -5.33 -30.34 -28.01
C ALA A 136 -6.40 -31.13 -27.23
N LEU A 137 -6.78 -32.33 -27.72
CA LEU A 137 -7.73 -33.23 -27.05
C LEU A 137 -7.13 -33.92 -25.82
N GLU A 138 -5.83 -34.24 -25.83
CA GLU A 138 -5.10 -34.87 -24.71
C GLU A 138 -4.92 -33.94 -23.50
N ARG A 139 -4.67 -32.65 -23.73
CA ARG A 139 -4.49 -31.63 -22.66
C ARG A 139 -5.74 -31.40 -21.83
N TRP A 140 -6.88 -31.82 -22.35
CA TRP A 140 -8.13 -31.79 -21.63
C TRP A 140 -8.18 -32.97 -20.66
N SER A 141 -7.96 -32.71 -19.39
CA SER A 141 -8.46 -33.63 -18.35
C SER A 141 -9.93 -33.31 -18.15
N GLY A 142 -10.81 -34.13 -18.72
CA GLY A 142 -12.24 -33.95 -18.52
C GLY A 142 -12.60 -33.83 -17.05
N THR A 143 -13.45 -32.88 -16.74
CA THR A 143 -14.20 -32.87 -15.48
C THR A 143 -15.47 -33.65 -15.76
N THR A 144 -15.44 -34.96 -15.52
CA THR A 144 -16.64 -35.83 -15.62
C THR A 144 -17.84 -35.30 -14.83
N ASP A 145 -17.59 -34.41 -13.86
CA ASP A 145 -18.59 -33.74 -13.06
C ASP A 145 -18.77 -32.27 -13.48
N PRO A 146 -20.01 -31.77 -13.62
CA PRO A 146 -20.27 -30.37 -13.91
C PRO A 146 -19.64 -29.46 -12.85
N ILE A 147 -18.93 -28.42 -13.30
CA ILE A 147 -18.34 -27.42 -12.42
C ILE A 147 -19.41 -26.36 -12.15
N GLU A 148 -19.83 -26.23 -10.90
CA GLU A 148 -20.69 -25.11 -10.47
C GLU A 148 -19.82 -23.96 -9.96
N VAL A 149 -20.10 -22.76 -10.45
CA VAL A 149 -19.38 -21.53 -10.05
C VAL A 149 -20.39 -20.47 -9.64
N GLU A 150 -20.22 -19.90 -8.46
CA GLU A 150 -20.99 -18.75 -8.01
C GLU A 150 -20.49 -17.45 -8.66
N ALA A 151 -21.41 -16.65 -9.17
CA ALA A 151 -21.15 -15.34 -9.77
C ALA A 151 -22.21 -14.32 -9.35
N ILE A 152 -21.93 -13.04 -9.54
CA ILE A 152 -22.85 -11.96 -9.19
C ILE A 152 -23.27 -11.20 -10.44
N ILE A 153 -24.58 -11.10 -10.67
CA ILE A 153 -25.15 -10.10 -11.55
C ILE A 153 -25.32 -8.82 -10.76
N VAL A 154 -24.67 -7.78 -11.25
CA VAL A 154 -24.81 -6.43 -10.76
C VAL A 154 -25.76 -5.69 -11.72
N PRO A 155 -26.89 -5.18 -11.22
CA PRO A 155 -27.85 -4.48 -12.07
C PRO A 155 -27.29 -3.13 -12.52
N HIS A 156 -27.80 -2.62 -13.65
CA HIS A 156 -27.51 -1.26 -14.09
C HIS A 156 -28.15 -0.22 -13.16
N VAL A 157 -29.38 -0.51 -12.71
CA VAL A 157 -30.17 0.36 -11.84
C VAL A 157 -29.71 0.17 -10.39
N LEU A 158 -29.27 1.26 -9.76
CA LEU A 158 -28.75 1.27 -8.38
C LEU A 158 -29.78 0.85 -7.32
N GLU A 159 -31.07 0.93 -7.65
CA GLU A 159 -32.18 0.56 -6.76
C GLU A 159 -32.45 -0.95 -6.73
N ASP A 160 -31.93 -1.70 -7.70
CA ASP A 160 -32.10 -3.15 -7.78
C ASP A 160 -31.11 -3.90 -6.87
N GLU A 161 -31.56 -5.00 -6.28
CA GLU A 161 -30.70 -5.86 -5.48
C GLU A 161 -29.69 -6.65 -6.34
N LEU A 162 -28.49 -6.85 -5.79
CA LEU A 162 -27.49 -7.74 -6.36
C LEU A 162 -28.03 -9.17 -6.43
N LYS A 163 -27.92 -9.81 -7.60
CA LYS A 163 -28.39 -11.17 -7.80
C LYS A 163 -27.22 -12.15 -7.85
N THR A 164 -27.17 -13.07 -6.90
CA THR A 164 -26.26 -14.23 -6.95
C THR A 164 -26.79 -15.26 -7.96
N VAL A 165 -25.91 -15.75 -8.83
CA VAL A 165 -26.21 -16.77 -9.84
C VAL A 165 -25.22 -17.92 -9.71
N ARG A 166 -25.65 -19.13 -10.06
CA ARG A 166 -24.76 -20.30 -10.17
C ARG A 166 -24.67 -20.72 -11.62
N ILE A 167 -23.46 -20.67 -12.16
CA ILE A 167 -23.16 -21.03 -13.54
C ILE A 167 -22.71 -22.49 -13.54
N ASN A 168 -23.48 -23.36 -14.19
CA ASN A 168 -23.19 -24.78 -14.31
C ASN A 168 -22.45 -25.03 -15.63
N LEU A 169 -21.13 -25.16 -15.55
CA LEU A 169 -20.24 -25.35 -16.69
C LEU A 169 -20.17 -26.84 -17.04
N ARG A 170 -20.61 -27.20 -18.26
CA ARG A 170 -20.57 -28.57 -18.78
C ARG A 170 -19.56 -28.71 -19.92
N ASP A 171 -19.00 -29.91 -20.03
CA ASP A 171 -17.80 -30.29 -20.79
C ASP A 171 -17.76 -29.97 -22.31
N ASN A 172 -18.89 -29.63 -22.94
CA ASN A 172 -18.97 -29.47 -24.40
C ASN A 172 -19.15 -28.04 -24.88
N GLU A 173 -19.29 -27.07 -23.98
CA GLU A 173 -19.45 -25.67 -24.35
C GLU A 173 -18.37 -24.78 -23.74
N HIS A 174 -18.03 -23.74 -24.49
CA HIS A 174 -17.10 -22.72 -24.02
C HIS A 174 -17.74 -21.93 -22.86
N TYR A 175 -16.99 -21.63 -21.81
CA TYR A 175 -17.55 -20.99 -20.61
C TYR A 175 -18.27 -19.67 -20.91
N MET A 176 -17.78 -18.90 -21.89
CA MET A 176 -18.42 -17.63 -22.29
C MET A 176 -19.82 -17.82 -22.89
N SER A 177 -20.19 -19.03 -23.36
CA SER A 177 -21.56 -19.33 -23.78
C SER A 177 -22.53 -19.30 -22.59
N TYR A 178 -22.10 -19.84 -21.44
CA TYR A 178 -22.90 -19.80 -20.21
C TYR A 178 -22.98 -18.37 -19.65
N VAL A 179 -21.87 -17.62 -19.72
CA VAL A 179 -21.87 -16.19 -19.37
C VAL A 179 -22.82 -15.40 -20.26
N ALA A 180 -22.85 -15.66 -21.57
CA ALA A 180 -23.77 -15.01 -22.50
C ALA A 180 -25.24 -15.27 -22.13
N ALA A 181 -25.57 -16.51 -21.75
CA ALA A 181 -26.92 -16.89 -21.34
C ALA A 181 -27.37 -16.12 -20.09
N GLU A 182 -26.51 -15.99 -19.08
CA GLU A 182 -26.81 -15.22 -17.86
C GLU A 182 -26.99 -13.71 -18.14
N LEU A 183 -26.25 -13.18 -19.10
CA LEU A 183 -26.34 -11.77 -19.52
C LEU A 183 -27.45 -11.50 -20.54
N SER A 184 -28.22 -12.52 -20.94
CA SER A 184 -29.22 -12.42 -22.03
C SER A 184 -28.62 -11.90 -23.36
N ALA A 185 -27.33 -12.16 -23.59
CA ALA A 185 -26.66 -11.84 -24.84
C ALA A 185 -27.03 -12.85 -25.95
N SER A 186 -26.92 -12.43 -27.21
CA SER A 186 -27.26 -13.28 -28.37
C SER A 186 -26.38 -14.53 -28.46
N ASP A 187 -25.06 -14.38 -28.32
CA ASP A 187 -24.09 -15.46 -28.25
C ASP A 187 -22.81 -15.03 -27.49
N SER A 188 -21.87 -15.96 -27.30
CA SER A 188 -20.61 -15.69 -26.62
C SER A 188 -19.68 -14.71 -27.33
N SER A 189 -19.87 -14.46 -28.64
CA SER A 189 -19.08 -13.45 -29.36
C SER A 189 -19.52 -12.02 -29.00
N HIS A 190 -20.74 -11.86 -28.50
CA HIS A 190 -21.28 -10.59 -28.02
C HIS A 190 -21.04 -10.38 -26.52
N VAL A 191 -20.20 -11.20 -25.87
CA VAL A 191 -19.81 -10.99 -24.47
C VAL A 191 -18.51 -10.23 -24.41
N LEU A 192 -18.53 -9.02 -23.90
CA LEU A 192 -17.34 -8.25 -23.65
C LEU A 192 -16.75 -8.58 -22.28
N VAL A 193 -15.45 -8.40 -22.15
CA VAL A 193 -14.69 -8.75 -20.95
C VAL A 193 -13.84 -7.57 -20.50
N SER A 194 -13.84 -7.31 -19.21
CA SER A 194 -12.97 -6.29 -18.62
C SER A 194 -11.54 -6.82 -18.43
N ARG A 195 -10.63 -5.90 -18.10
CA ARG A 195 -9.37 -6.29 -17.46
C ARG A 195 -9.66 -6.98 -16.13
N THR A 196 -8.73 -7.82 -15.72
CA THR A 196 -8.75 -8.49 -14.42
C THR A 196 -8.82 -7.48 -13.27
N ILE A 197 -9.65 -7.78 -12.28
CA ILE A 197 -9.88 -6.97 -11.08
C ILE A 197 -9.28 -7.69 -9.88
N GLY A 198 -8.51 -6.95 -9.07
CA GLY A 198 -7.95 -7.47 -7.83
C GLY A 198 -6.49 -7.90 -7.93
N LYS A 199 -6.10 -8.95 -7.18
CA LYS A 199 -4.71 -9.43 -7.15
C LYS A 199 -4.35 -10.09 -8.49
N ALA A 200 -3.09 -10.00 -8.90
CA ALA A 200 -2.59 -10.60 -10.14
C ALA A 200 -2.77 -12.13 -10.26
N SER A 201 -3.14 -12.82 -9.17
CA SER A 201 -3.43 -14.25 -9.15
C SER A 201 -4.92 -14.60 -9.29
N SER A 202 -5.81 -13.61 -9.18
CA SER A 202 -7.25 -13.82 -9.31
C SER A 202 -7.68 -13.41 -10.72
N GLU A 203 -8.47 -14.23 -11.41
CA GLU A 203 -8.99 -13.94 -12.77
C GLU A 203 -10.39 -13.31 -12.71
N ILE A 204 -10.75 -12.67 -11.58
CA ILE A 204 -12.04 -11.97 -11.44
C ILE A 204 -12.16 -10.91 -12.55
N ARG A 205 -13.22 -11.00 -13.33
CA ARG A 205 -13.51 -10.13 -14.46
C ARG A 205 -14.98 -9.72 -14.47
N LEU A 206 -15.24 -8.61 -15.16
CA LEU A 206 -16.58 -8.18 -15.49
C LEU A 206 -16.90 -8.58 -16.91
N TYR A 207 -18.07 -9.15 -17.07
CA TYR A 207 -18.66 -9.53 -18.34
C TYR A 207 -19.88 -8.67 -18.60
N PHE A 208 -20.03 -8.21 -19.84
CA PHE A 208 -21.11 -7.32 -20.24
C PHE A 208 -21.58 -7.72 -21.63
N ALA A 209 -22.89 -7.65 -21.87
CA ALA A 209 -23.44 -7.85 -23.19
C ALA A 209 -23.04 -6.66 -24.08
N ALA A 210 -22.42 -6.94 -25.22
CA ALA A 210 -22.25 -5.97 -26.27
C ALA A 210 -23.64 -5.59 -26.81
N PRO A 211 -23.92 -4.30 -27.04
CA PRO A 211 -25.12 -3.93 -27.79
C PRO A 211 -25.13 -4.63 -29.15
N ASN A 212 -26.31 -4.86 -29.75
CA ASN A 212 -26.42 -5.40 -31.10
C ASN A 212 -25.69 -4.47 -32.09
N ILE A 213 -24.44 -4.78 -32.39
CA ILE A 213 -23.56 -3.96 -33.23
C ILE A 213 -23.84 -4.32 -34.68
N HIS A 214 -24.76 -3.59 -35.32
CA HIS A 214 -24.78 -3.51 -36.76
C HIS A 214 -23.54 -2.74 -37.24
N VAL A 215 -22.50 -3.50 -37.55
CA VAL A 215 -21.31 -3.15 -38.37
C VAL A 215 -20.41 -2.04 -37.81
N VAL A 216 -19.17 -2.45 -37.53
CA VAL A 216 -18.02 -1.75 -36.92
C VAL A 216 -17.52 -0.51 -37.71
N SER A 217 -18.20 -0.03 -38.75
CA SER A 217 -17.75 1.13 -39.54
C SER A 217 -17.95 2.49 -38.84
N ASP A 218 -18.90 2.61 -37.92
CA ASP A 218 -19.29 3.92 -37.34
C ASP A 218 -18.90 4.13 -35.86
N ILE A 219 -18.35 3.12 -35.19
CA ILE A 219 -18.03 3.19 -33.75
C ILE A 219 -16.90 4.19 -33.46
N SER A 220 -16.01 4.47 -34.43
CA SER A 220 -14.94 5.45 -34.23
C SER A 220 -15.43 6.90 -34.10
N LYS A 221 -16.68 7.20 -34.51
CA LYS A 221 -17.25 8.55 -34.46
C LYS A 221 -18.11 8.83 -33.24
N HIS A 222 -18.61 7.79 -32.55
CA HIS A 222 -19.59 7.94 -31.46
C HIS A 222 -19.23 7.19 -30.17
N ALA A 223 -17.94 7.00 -29.89
CA ALA A 223 -17.47 6.36 -28.65
C ALA A 223 -17.74 7.16 -27.35
N LEU A 224 -18.75 8.03 -27.31
CA LEU A 224 -19.24 8.69 -26.08
C LEU A 224 -20.77 8.68 -25.94
N ALA A 225 -21.50 7.96 -26.81
CA ALA A 225 -22.96 7.99 -26.85
C ALA A 225 -23.60 6.59 -26.90
N CYS A 226 -23.00 5.61 -26.21
CA CYS A 226 -23.73 4.38 -25.87
C CYS A 226 -24.46 4.57 -24.53
N HIS A 227 -25.29 5.61 -24.42
CA HIS A 227 -26.51 5.53 -23.62
C HIS A 227 -27.52 4.76 -24.48
N GLY A 228 -27.31 3.44 -24.56
CA GLY A 228 -28.31 2.53 -25.10
C GLY A 228 -29.36 2.30 -24.03
N ASP A 229 -30.60 2.60 -24.38
CA ASP A 229 -31.85 2.50 -23.62
C ASP A 229 -32.23 1.03 -23.30
N GLY A 230 -31.32 0.31 -22.63
CA GLY A 230 -31.53 -1.07 -22.18
C GLY A 230 -30.77 -1.31 -20.88
N ASP A 231 -31.39 -2.06 -19.97
CA ASP A 231 -30.80 -2.43 -18.67
C ASP A 231 -29.55 -3.30 -18.87
N ILE A 232 -28.38 -2.68 -19.02
CA ILE A 232 -27.12 -3.41 -19.21
C ILE A 232 -26.64 -3.92 -17.85
N ASN A 233 -27.11 -5.12 -17.51
CA ASN A 233 -26.58 -5.89 -16.38
C ASN A 233 -25.14 -6.34 -16.67
N TRP A 234 -24.32 -6.42 -15.62
CA TRP A 234 -22.94 -6.86 -15.70
C TRP A 234 -22.71 -8.03 -14.75
N LEU A 235 -21.96 -9.02 -15.19
CA LEU A 235 -21.69 -10.25 -14.44
C LEU A 235 -20.25 -10.21 -13.93
N LEU A 236 -20.07 -10.31 -12.62
CA LEU A 236 -18.79 -10.47 -11.96
C LEU A 236 -18.55 -11.96 -11.70
N ALA A 237 -17.52 -12.53 -12.33
CA ALA A 237 -17.17 -13.94 -12.19
C ALA A 237 -15.65 -14.16 -12.24
N ASN A 238 -15.17 -15.21 -11.57
CA ASN A 238 -13.79 -15.67 -11.67
C ASN A 238 -13.75 -16.98 -12.46
N ILE A 239 -13.80 -16.86 -13.79
CA ILE A 239 -13.80 -17.99 -14.72
C ILE A 239 -12.82 -17.65 -15.83
N GLY A 240 -11.83 -18.52 -16.08
CA GLY A 240 -10.90 -18.31 -17.19
C GLY A 240 -9.76 -19.33 -17.23
N TYR A 241 -8.94 -19.24 -18.27
CA TYR A 241 -7.71 -20.03 -18.37
C TYR A 241 -6.53 -19.19 -17.88
N THR A 242 -5.61 -19.81 -17.14
CA THR A 242 -4.40 -19.15 -16.67
C THR A 242 -3.17 -19.71 -17.37
N ARG A 243 -2.02 -19.06 -17.21
CA ARG A 243 -0.76 -19.54 -17.80
C ARG A 243 -0.17 -20.75 -17.07
N ARG A 244 -0.63 -21.02 -15.85
CA ARG A 244 -0.05 -22.04 -14.96
C ARG A 244 -0.63 -23.43 -15.20
N ASP A 245 -1.84 -23.51 -15.74
CA ASP A 245 -2.58 -24.75 -15.91
C ASP A 245 -3.37 -24.71 -17.23
N SER A 246 -3.42 -25.83 -17.94
CA SER A 246 -4.26 -26.01 -19.13
C SER A 246 -5.74 -26.20 -18.80
N LYS A 247 -6.06 -26.39 -17.51
CA LYS A 247 -7.45 -26.51 -17.02
C LYS A 247 -8.11 -25.16 -16.83
N LEU A 248 -9.44 -25.16 -16.97
CA LEU A 248 -10.29 -24.02 -16.64
C LEU A 248 -10.19 -23.73 -15.13
N GLN A 249 -9.83 -22.51 -14.77
CA GLN A 249 -9.77 -22.05 -13.39
C GLN A 249 -11.09 -21.36 -13.04
N THR A 250 -11.63 -21.75 -11.89
CA THR A 250 -12.90 -21.24 -11.38
C THR A 250 -12.81 -21.01 -9.88
N GLU A 251 -13.26 -19.86 -9.39
CA GLU A 251 -13.47 -19.60 -7.97
C GLU A 251 -14.82 -18.92 -7.76
N ASP A 252 -15.47 -19.23 -6.63
CA ASP A 252 -16.76 -18.63 -6.29
C ASP A 252 -16.64 -17.15 -5.97
N VAL A 253 -17.46 -16.35 -6.66
CA VAL A 253 -17.62 -14.92 -6.40
C VAL A 253 -18.95 -14.71 -5.68
N ASN A 254 -18.87 -14.52 -4.37
CA ASN A 254 -20.02 -14.22 -3.51
C ASN A 254 -20.11 -12.72 -3.16
N LEU A 255 -21.19 -12.33 -2.47
CA LEU A 255 -21.45 -10.93 -2.11
C LEU A 255 -20.32 -10.33 -1.28
N CYS A 256 -19.66 -11.12 -0.44
CA CYS A 256 -18.51 -10.67 0.34
C CYS A 256 -17.34 -10.30 -0.59
N THR A 257 -17.09 -11.07 -1.65
CA THR A 257 -16.09 -10.73 -2.67
C THR A 257 -16.42 -9.41 -3.36
N TYR A 258 -17.67 -9.20 -3.78
CA TYR A 258 -18.11 -7.94 -4.39
C TYR A 258 -17.91 -6.74 -3.47
N TYR A 259 -18.42 -6.80 -2.23
CA TYR A 259 -18.27 -5.71 -1.27
C TYR A 259 -16.80 -5.47 -0.88
N ARG A 260 -15.96 -6.50 -0.83
CA ARG A 260 -14.50 -6.33 -0.63
C ARG A 260 -13.83 -5.60 -1.79
N ILE A 261 -14.24 -5.88 -3.04
CA ILE A 261 -13.75 -5.14 -4.21
C ILE A 261 -14.16 -3.66 -4.12
N LEU A 262 -15.41 -3.38 -3.74
CA LEU A 262 -15.88 -2.01 -3.54
C LEU A 262 -15.13 -1.30 -2.40
N LEU A 263 -14.93 -1.96 -1.27
CA LEU A 263 -14.15 -1.43 -0.14
C LEU A 263 -12.74 -1.08 -0.60
N GLY A 264 -12.08 -1.92 -1.39
CA GLY A 264 -10.74 -1.64 -1.91
C GLY A 264 -10.65 -0.35 -2.76
N LYS A 265 -11.76 0.16 -3.30
CA LYS A 265 -11.80 1.45 -4.01
C LYS A 265 -11.79 2.65 -3.06
N LEU A 266 -12.13 2.47 -1.79
CA LEU A 266 -12.13 3.54 -0.79
C LEU A 266 -10.71 3.74 -0.22
N PRO A 267 -10.32 4.98 0.13
CA PRO A 267 -9.01 5.27 0.72
C PRO A 267 -8.73 4.51 2.01
N ASP A 268 -9.74 4.31 2.87
CA ASP A 268 -9.63 3.59 4.15
C ASP A 268 -9.83 2.07 4.00
N GLY A 269 -10.41 1.62 2.88
CA GLY A 269 -10.75 0.22 2.67
C GLY A 269 -9.52 -0.69 2.59
N ASN A 270 -8.43 -0.25 1.97
CA ASN A 270 -7.17 -1.01 1.98
C ASN A 270 -6.58 -1.14 3.39
N CYS A 271 -6.74 -0.11 4.24
CA CYS A 271 -6.33 -0.19 5.64
C CYS A 271 -7.15 -1.25 6.38
N LYS A 272 -8.47 -1.19 6.24
CA LYS A 272 -9.44 -2.15 6.78
C LYS A 272 -9.16 -3.59 6.36
N MET A 273 -8.89 -3.81 5.07
CA MET A 273 -8.57 -5.11 4.52
C MET A 273 -7.19 -5.62 4.98
N SER A 274 -6.19 -4.74 5.10
CA SER A 274 -4.83 -5.14 5.54
C SER A 274 -4.74 -5.58 7.00
N ARG A 275 -5.72 -5.19 7.82
CA ARG A 275 -5.80 -5.49 9.25
C ARG A 275 -6.75 -6.66 9.56
N ASP A 276 -7.29 -7.31 8.53
CA ASP A 276 -8.32 -8.35 8.63
C ASP A 276 -9.51 -7.97 9.54
N SER A 277 -9.82 -6.67 9.61
CA SER A 277 -10.83 -6.12 10.53
C SER A 277 -11.61 -5.00 9.86
N ILE A 278 -12.54 -5.37 8.99
CA ILE A 278 -13.28 -4.41 8.15
C ILE A 278 -14.17 -3.47 8.98
N LEU A 279 -14.79 -3.98 10.05
CA LEU A 279 -15.75 -3.22 10.85
C LEU A 279 -15.10 -2.37 11.96
N ALA A 280 -13.94 -2.80 12.49
CA ALA A 280 -13.32 -2.14 13.64
C ALA A 280 -12.04 -1.38 13.30
N ALA A 281 -11.37 -1.68 12.18
CA ALA A 281 -10.23 -0.90 11.75
C ALA A 281 -10.68 0.41 11.11
N GLU A 282 -10.08 1.51 11.55
CA GLU A 282 -10.19 2.79 10.88
C GLU A 282 -8.81 3.21 10.37
N LEU A 283 -8.81 4.02 9.31
CA LEU A 283 -7.59 4.66 8.83
C LEU A 283 -7.18 5.70 9.88
N PRO A 284 -6.02 5.53 10.55
CA PRO A 284 -5.60 6.46 11.58
C PRO A 284 -5.39 7.87 11.01
N SER A 285 -5.86 8.89 11.72
CA SER A 285 -5.62 10.30 11.35
C SER A 285 -4.17 10.75 11.57
N ALA A 286 -3.38 9.95 12.30
CA ALA A 286 -1.95 10.13 12.51
C ALA A 286 -1.24 8.78 12.44
N TYR A 287 -0.07 8.75 11.80
CA TYR A 287 0.75 7.55 11.69
C TYR A 287 1.82 7.51 12.78
N SER A 288 1.94 6.36 13.45
CA SER A 288 3.09 5.97 14.24
C SER A 288 3.44 4.54 13.85
N HIS A 289 4.72 4.29 13.55
CA HIS A 289 5.28 2.98 13.19
C HIS A 289 5.07 1.92 14.30
N PHE A 290 5.00 2.29 15.59
CA PHE A 290 4.75 1.35 16.70
C PHE A 290 3.27 0.96 16.86
N SER A 291 2.34 1.83 16.43
CA SER A 291 0.88 1.60 16.57
C SER A 291 0.19 1.16 15.28
N CYS A 292 0.84 1.37 14.12
CA CYS A 292 0.28 1.00 12.84
C CYS A 292 0.40 -0.51 12.62
N LYS A 293 -0.66 -1.24 12.96
CA LYS A 293 -0.86 -2.60 12.47
C LYS A 293 -1.31 -2.55 11.01
N GLY A 294 -0.68 -3.33 10.14
CA GLY A 294 -1.04 -3.44 8.71
C GLY A 294 -0.06 -2.74 7.78
N LEU A 295 -0.53 -2.32 6.60
CA LEU A 295 0.29 -1.64 5.58
C LEU A 295 0.64 -0.21 6.01
N SER A 296 1.85 0.25 5.66
CA SER A 296 2.25 1.64 5.88
C SER A 296 1.39 2.63 5.05
N PRO A 297 1.21 3.90 5.46
CA PRO A 297 0.50 4.91 4.67
C PRO A 297 1.07 5.07 3.26
N ARG A 298 2.40 4.90 3.12
CA ARG A 298 3.08 4.90 1.83
C ARG A 298 2.58 3.75 0.95
N ASP A 299 2.53 2.55 1.49
CA ASP A 299 2.06 1.37 0.75
C ASP A 299 0.56 1.40 0.48
N LEU A 300 -0.24 1.94 1.42
CA LEU A 300 -1.66 2.20 1.24
C LEU A 300 -1.90 3.18 0.08
N LEU A 301 -1.16 4.29 0.04
CA LEU A 301 -1.26 5.27 -1.04
C LEU A 301 -0.81 4.68 -2.38
N CYS A 302 0.31 3.96 -2.42
CA CYS A 302 0.75 3.26 -3.62
C CYS A 302 -0.30 2.24 -4.10
N SER A 303 -0.90 1.48 -3.19
CA SER A 303 -1.94 0.48 -3.51
C SER A 303 -3.20 1.15 -4.03
N PHE A 304 -3.63 2.25 -3.40
CA PHE A 304 -4.75 3.07 -3.86
C PHE A 304 -4.49 3.64 -5.26
N CYS A 305 -3.32 4.24 -5.50
CA CYS A 305 -2.97 4.74 -6.83
C CYS A 305 -3.02 3.64 -7.89
N ARG A 306 -2.46 2.45 -7.61
CA ARG A 306 -2.51 1.32 -8.55
C ARG A 306 -3.94 0.86 -8.84
N LEU A 307 -4.80 0.76 -7.82
CA LEU A 307 -6.20 0.37 -7.98
C LEU A 307 -7.01 1.41 -8.77
N GLN A 308 -6.72 2.70 -8.57
CA GLN A 308 -7.37 3.81 -9.28
C GLN A 308 -6.70 4.16 -10.62
N ARG A 309 -5.69 3.39 -11.06
CA ARG A 309 -4.90 3.63 -12.28
C ARG A 309 -4.22 5.00 -12.32
N LEU A 310 -3.84 5.53 -11.17
CA LEU A 310 -3.07 6.75 -11.02
C LEU A 310 -1.56 6.44 -11.10
N PRO A 311 -0.72 7.40 -11.56
CA PRO A 311 0.73 7.28 -11.47
C PRO A 311 1.19 6.99 -10.04
N GLU A 312 2.33 6.28 -9.89
CA GLU A 312 2.89 6.06 -8.57
C GLU A 312 3.17 7.40 -7.87
N PRO A 313 2.82 7.52 -6.58
CA PRO A 313 3.02 8.76 -5.84
C PRO A 313 4.51 9.10 -5.73
N HIS A 314 4.85 10.35 -6.02
CA HIS A 314 6.21 10.85 -5.89
C HIS A 314 6.45 11.31 -4.45
N PHE A 315 7.39 10.68 -3.76
CA PHE A 315 7.77 11.05 -2.39
C PHE A 315 9.06 11.87 -2.40
N ALA A 316 8.92 13.19 -2.23
CA ALA A 316 10.07 14.07 -2.06
C ALA A 316 10.44 14.14 -0.57
N VAL A 317 11.63 13.67 -0.22
CA VAL A 317 12.19 13.82 1.13
C VAL A 317 13.07 15.06 1.13
N SER A 318 12.55 16.18 1.64
CA SER A 318 13.39 17.34 1.93
C SER A 318 14.04 17.16 3.30
N ARG A 319 15.37 17.25 3.37
CA ARG A 319 16.08 17.45 4.64
C ARG A 319 15.77 18.87 5.12
N VAL A 320 14.67 19.01 5.86
CA VAL A 320 14.37 20.23 6.60
C VAL A 320 15.03 20.07 7.96
N SER A 321 15.76 21.09 8.43
CA SER A 321 16.25 21.13 9.82
C SER A 321 15.05 20.91 10.75
N CYS A 322 15.15 19.94 11.67
CA CYS A 322 14.01 19.43 12.45
C CYS A 322 13.20 20.52 13.16
N ASP A 323 13.83 21.65 13.49
CA ASP A 323 13.27 22.72 14.33
C ASP A 323 11.94 23.29 13.79
N ARG A 324 11.81 23.43 12.46
CA ARG A 324 10.62 24.07 11.84
C ARG A 324 9.42 23.15 11.60
N LEU A 325 9.62 21.84 11.50
CA LEU A 325 8.51 20.89 11.27
C LEU A 325 7.86 20.44 12.58
N MET A 326 8.66 20.35 13.65
CA MET A 326 8.17 20.04 15.00
C MET A 326 7.20 21.11 15.47
N SER A 327 7.55 22.39 15.32
CA SER A 327 6.68 23.51 15.68
C SER A 327 5.36 23.47 14.91
N ALA A 328 5.36 23.31 13.59
CA ALA A 328 4.13 23.28 12.78
C ALA A 328 3.18 22.10 13.13
N SER A 329 3.73 20.91 13.37
CA SER A 329 2.94 19.72 13.76
C SER A 329 2.40 19.84 15.19
N LEU A 330 3.21 20.39 16.12
CA LEU A 330 2.77 20.66 17.49
C LEU A 330 1.69 21.75 17.51
N HIS A 331 1.84 22.83 16.74
CA HIS A 331 0.82 23.87 16.56
C HIS A 331 -0.50 23.31 16.02
N GLN A 332 -0.45 22.37 15.07
CA GLN A 332 -1.66 21.74 14.54
C GLN A 332 -2.35 20.82 15.57
N LYS A 333 -1.57 20.14 16.43
CA LYS A 333 -2.12 19.30 17.51
C LYS A 333 -2.65 20.12 18.68
N LEU A 334 -1.99 21.22 19.04
CA LEU A 334 -2.38 22.15 20.11
C LEU A 334 -3.58 23.04 19.71
N SER A 335 -3.75 23.34 18.42
CA SER A 335 -4.88 24.16 17.92
C SER A 335 -6.20 23.40 17.71
N LYS A 336 -6.18 22.05 17.75
CA LYS A 336 -7.41 21.26 17.75
C LYS A 336 -8.16 21.51 19.07
N LYS A 337 -9.22 22.34 19.00
CA LYS A 337 -10.24 22.62 20.03
C LYS A 337 -11.02 21.37 20.51
N SER A 338 -10.35 20.27 20.84
CA SER A 338 -10.98 19.04 21.30
C SER A 338 -10.86 18.89 22.81
N MET A 339 -11.91 19.37 23.49
CA MET A 339 -12.51 18.78 24.71
C MET A 339 -11.57 18.18 25.75
N MET A 340 -10.90 19.03 26.53
CA MET A 340 -10.82 18.86 27.99
C MET A 340 -10.89 20.24 28.62
N GLN A 341 -11.87 20.49 29.49
CA GLN A 341 -11.80 21.62 30.43
C GLN A 341 -10.63 21.33 31.37
N THR A 342 -9.44 21.81 31.01
CA THR A 342 -8.29 21.76 31.90
C THR A 342 -8.22 23.10 32.65
N ASN A 343 -8.09 23.03 33.98
CA ASN A 343 -7.85 24.20 34.84
C ASN A 343 -6.41 24.72 34.72
N VAL A 344 -5.76 24.56 33.55
CA VAL A 344 -4.38 25.05 33.35
C VAL A 344 -4.48 26.53 33.03
N PRO A 345 -4.00 27.43 33.92
CA PRO A 345 -4.15 28.87 33.72
C PRO A 345 -3.34 29.35 32.52
N THR A 346 -2.10 28.88 32.36
CA THR A 346 -1.18 29.31 31.31
C THR A 346 -0.29 28.15 30.84
N ALA A 347 -0.05 28.06 29.53
CA ALA A 347 0.94 27.16 28.96
C ALA A 347 1.72 27.92 27.87
N VAL A 348 3.05 27.81 27.87
CA VAL A 348 3.94 28.48 26.91
C VAL A 348 4.89 27.45 26.31
N LEU A 349 5.09 27.54 25.00
CA LEU A 349 6.03 26.73 24.23
C LEU A 349 7.17 27.62 23.75
N TYR A 350 8.39 27.23 24.06
CA TYR A 350 9.62 27.92 23.68
C TYR A 350 10.43 27.09 22.66
N ASP A 351 11.07 27.76 21.70
CA ASP A 351 12.12 27.22 20.84
C ASP A 351 13.49 27.65 21.38
N GLY A 352 14.37 26.69 21.65
CA GLY A 352 15.68 26.96 22.23
C GLY A 352 16.42 25.70 22.64
N SER A 353 17.73 25.83 22.90
CA SER A 353 18.57 24.74 23.39
C SER A 353 18.67 24.78 24.91
N ILE A 354 18.48 23.63 25.56
CA ILE A 354 18.60 23.48 27.02
C ILE A 354 20.01 23.76 27.57
N THR A 355 21.02 23.83 26.70
CA THR A 355 22.38 24.26 27.06
C THR A 355 22.51 25.78 27.21
N ASP A 356 21.58 26.53 26.64
CA ASP A 356 21.58 27.99 26.63
C ASP A 356 20.65 28.47 27.75
N TYR A 357 21.20 29.23 28.70
CA TYR A 357 20.42 29.69 29.83
C TYR A 357 19.36 30.71 29.39
N ASP A 358 18.11 30.44 29.76
CA ASP A 358 17.01 31.39 29.62
C ASP A 358 16.48 31.77 31.00
N SER A 359 16.54 33.06 31.31
CA SER A 359 16.13 33.59 32.62
C SER A 359 14.67 33.28 32.97
N ARG A 360 13.80 33.09 31.97
CA ARG A 360 12.37 32.76 32.17
C ARG A 360 12.16 31.35 32.68
N LEU A 361 13.15 30.46 32.59
CA LEU A 361 13.08 29.06 33.02
C LEU A 361 13.81 28.81 34.36
N TYR A 362 14.29 29.86 35.02
CA TYR A 362 14.93 29.76 36.32
C TYR A 362 13.95 29.42 37.44
N GLY A 363 14.33 28.49 38.32
CA GLY A 363 13.67 28.28 39.62
C GLY A 363 12.32 27.55 39.56
N PHE A 364 12.03 26.81 38.48
CA PHE A 364 10.78 26.04 38.37
C PHE A 364 10.65 24.98 39.47
N ASN A 365 9.41 24.68 39.86
CA ASN A 365 9.16 23.66 40.89
C ASN A 365 9.54 22.26 40.40
N ILE A 366 9.19 21.93 39.16
CA ILE A 366 9.47 20.62 38.57
C ILE A 366 10.00 20.83 37.16
N GLY A 367 11.20 20.32 36.90
CA GLY A 367 11.76 20.12 35.59
C GLY A 367 11.66 18.65 35.20
N THR A 368 11.26 18.38 33.97
CA THR A 368 11.03 17.02 33.49
C THR A 368 11.74 16.83 32.16
N CYS A 369 12.72 15.95 32.15
CA CYS A 369 13.51 15.55 30.99
C CYS A 369 13.19 14.09 30.70
N LEU A 370 12.08 13.88 30.00
CA LEU A 370 11.61 12.54 29.65
C LEU A 370 11.98 12.22 28.21
N GLU A 371 12.44 11.00 28.03
CA GLU A 371 12.40 10.33 26.75
C GLU A 371 10.92 10.04 26.42
N LEU A 372 10.40 10.65 25.35
CA LEU A 372 9.24 10.13 24.67
C LEU A 372 9.75 9.28 23.53
N THR A 373 9.59 7.95 23.64
CA THR A 373 9.66 7.03 22.51
C THR A 373 8.50 7.37 21.56
N SER A 374 8.68 8.42 20.78
CA SER A 374 7.78 8.82 19.70
C SER A 374 8.59 8.87 18.42
N GLU A 375 8.09 8.20 17.38
CA GLU A 375 8.72 8.11 16.05
C GLU A 375 8.64 9.40 15.24
N ILE A 376 8.51 10.52 15.94
CA ILE A 376 8.75 11.84 15.41
C ILE A 376 10.01 12.31 16.12
N ASN A 377 11.14 12.21 15.43
CA ASN A 377 12.46 12.63 15.90
C ASN A 377 12.40 13.92 16.73
N GLY A 378 12.57 13.80 18.06
CA GLY A 378 12.89 14.92 18.94
C GLY A 378 11.91 15.16 20.08
N ILE A 379 12.04 14.39 21.17
CA ILE A 379 12.51 14.91 22.47
C ILE A 379 13.49 13.86 22.99
N ALA A 380 14.77 14.12 22.77
CA ALA A 380 15.87 13.19 23.03
C ALA A 380 16.99 14.03 23.67
N VAL A 381 17.28 13.81 24.95
CA VAL A 381 18.09 14.79 25.70
C VAL A 381 19.46 14.25 26.10
N ILE A 382 19.63 12.97 26.44
CA ILE A 382 20.94 12.50 26.93
C ILE A 382 21.60 11.42 26.05
N GLU A 383 20.87 10.44 25.53
CA GLU A 383 21.42 9.27 24.81
C GLU A 383 21.72 9.50 23.32
N HIS A 384 21.20 10.61 22.75
CA HIS A 384 21.42 11.01 21.36
C HIS A 384 22.53 12.07 21.19
N VAL A 385 23.03 12.61 22.30
CA VAL A 385 24.19 13.51 22.32
C VAL A 385 25.43 12.72 22.73
N GLU A 386 26.63 13.25 22.47
CA GLU A 386 27.85 12.62 23.01
C GLU A 386 27.83 12.68 24.54
N GLU A 387 28.49 11.73 25.23
CA GLU A 387 28.47 11.60 26.70
C GLU A 387 28.89 12.91 27.42
N ASP A 388 29.81 13.66 26.81
CA ASP A 388 30.26 14.98 27.29
C ASP A 388 29.14 16.03 27.27
N GLN A 389 28.25 15.97 26.28
CA GLN A 389 27.11 16.87 26.13
C GLN A 389 25.97 16.53 27.10
N ALA A 390 25.73 15.25 27.37
CA ALA A 390 24.79 14.83 28.42
C ALA A 390 25.25 15.31 29.80
N THR A 391 26.56 15.28 30.03
CA THR A 391 27.17 15.84 31.25
C THR A 391 27.06 17.36 31.29
N LEU A 392 27.29 18.05 30.17
CA LEU A 392 27.07 19.49 30.06
C LEU A 392 25.62 19.87 30.38
N PHE A 393 24.64 19.17 29.79
CA PHE A 393 23.21 19.33 30.08
C PHE A 393 22.92 19.23 31.57
N GLY A 394 23.35 18.15 32.22
CA GLY A 394 23.09 17.93 33.64
C GLY A 394 23.71 19.03 34.52
N ASN A 395 24.89 19.53 34.13
CA ASN A 395 25.50 20.67 34.80
C ASN A 395 24.70 21.96 34.61
N VAL A 396 24.34 22.33 33.39
CA VAL A 396 23.59 23.55 33.08
C VAL A 396 22.23 23.56 33.78
N VAL A 397 21.46 22.46 33.73
CA VAL A 397 20.13 22.39 34.36
C VAL A 397 20.19 22.53 35.89
N LEU A 398 21.10 21.82 36.55
CA LEU A 398 21.18 21.85 38.01
C LEU A 398 21.86 23.13 38.54
N SER A 399 22.79 23.73 37.78
CA SER A 399 23.52 24.93 38.21
C SER A 399 22.91 26.26 37.78
N LEU A 400 22.31 26.33 36.60
CA LEU A 400 21.77 27.59 36.06
C LEU A 400 20.25 27.64 36.20
N PHE A 401 19.52 26.61 35.77
CA PHE A 401 18.05 26.60 35.85
C PHE A 401 17.53 26.27 37.26
N CYS A 402 18.30 25.53 38.06
CA CYS A 402 18.07 25.25 39.49
C CYS A 402 16.63 24.83 39.87
N PRO A 403 16.01 23.84 39.21
CA PRO A 403 14.65 23.40 39.55
C PRO A 403 14.59 22.80 40.97
N THR A 404 13.42 22.83 41.62
CA THR A 404 13.26 22.19 42.94
C THR A 404 13.33 20.66 42.84
N VAL A 405 12.73 20.10 41.79
CA VAL A 405 12.80 18.67 41.43
C VAL A 405 13.15 18.57 39.95
N LEU A 406 14.11 17.72 39.58
CA LEU A 406 14.40 17.36 38.20
C LEU A 406 14.20 15.86 38.02
N ILE A 407 13.38 15.46 37.04
CA ILE A 407 13.17 14.06 36.66
C ILE A 407 13.86 13.81 35.33
N VAL A 408 14.77 12.85 35.27
CA VAL A 408 15.48 12.45 34.05
C VAL A 408 15.18 10.98 33.78
N SER A 409 14.76 10.63 32.57
CA SER A 409 14.63 9.23 32.13
C SER A 409 15.54 8.92 30.94
N THR A 410 16.02 7.68 30.85
CA THR A 410 16.82 7.17 29.71
C THR A 410 16.56 5.67 29.51
N PRO A 411 16.81 5.11 28.31
CA PRO A 411 16.77 3.67 28.12
C PRO A 411 17.77 2.94 29.02
N ASN A 412 17.43 1.72 29.44
CA ASN A 412 18.36 0.81 30.12
C ASN A 412 18.94 -0.21 29.12
N TYR A 413 20.24 -0.12 28.82
CA TYR A 413 20.93 -1.04 27.90
C TYR A 413 20.80 -2.52 28.29
N GLU A 414 20.79 -2.82 29.60
CA GLU A 414 20.74 -4.19 30.12
C GLU A 414 19.42 -4.90 29.79
N TYR A 415 18.37 -4.15 29.41
CA TYR A 415 17.07 -4.69 29.04
C TYR A 415 16.95 -4.99 27.53
N ASN A 416 17.95 -4.63 26.71
CA ASN A 416 17.97 -4.88 25.26
C ASN A 416 17.83 -6.35 24.85
N PRO A 417 18.50 -7.32 25.52
CA PRO A 417 18.40 -8.72 25.17
C PRO A 417 16.96 -9.27 25.26
N ILE A 418 16.13 -8.75 26.18
CA ILE A 418 14.73 -9.17 26.31
C ILE A 418 13.88 -8.71 25.12
N LEU A 419 14.08 -7.46 24.68
CA LEU A 419 13.34 -6.92 23.55
C LEU A 419 13.75 -7.61 22.24
N GLN A 420 15.04 -7.91 22.08
CA GLN A 420 15.58 -8.60 20.90
C GLN A 420 15.28 -10.11 20.91
N GLY A 421 15.09 -10.73 22.07
CA GLY A 421 14.71 -12.13 22.25
C GLY A 421 13.22 -12.46 22.00
N SER A 422 12.40 -11.48 21.60
CA SER A 422 11.00 -11.70 21.19
C SER A 422 10.85 -12.13 19.71
N ALA A 423 11.94 -12.13 18.94
CA ALA A 423 12.02 -12.90 17.70
C ALA A 423 12.45 -14.32 18.05
N MET A 424 11.48 -15.21 18.27
CA MET A 424 11.72 -16.63 18.53
C MET A 424 12.67 -17.22 17.47
N PRO A 425 13.87 -17.72 17.83
CA PRO A 425 14.56 -18.69 16.99
C PRO A 425 13.78 -20.00 17.15
N ASN A 426 13.39 -20.61 16.02
CA ASN A 426 12.98 -22.00 16.04
C ASN A 426 14.10 -22.80 16.72
N LYS A 427 13.73 -23.55 17.76
CA LYS A 427 14.63 -24.52 18.39
C LYS A 427 14.87 -25.63 17.36
N ASP A 428 15.89 -25.47 16.54
CA ASP A 428 16.59 -26.50 15.77
C ASP A 428 17.70 -25.80 14.98
N ASP A 429 18.71 -25.25 15.67
CA ASP A 429 20.04 -25.03 15.08
C ASP A 429 21.06 -24.96 16.22
N GLU A 430 22.07 -25.80 16.08
CA GLU A 430 23.12 -26.08 17.06
C GLU A 430 24.03 -24.87 17.31
N ALA A 431 24.70 -24.93 18.46
CA ALA A 431 25.60 -23.92 19.01
C ALA A 431 26.56 -23.30 17.97
N ASP A 432 26.44 -21.99 17.76
CA ASP A 432 27.50 -21.15 17.21
C ASP A 432 27.87 -20.07 18.24
N GLU A 433 29.01 -20.28 18.90
CA GLU A 433 29.65 -19.34 19.81
C GLU A 433 30.22 -18.15 19.02
N SER A 434 29.37 -17.20 18.62
CA SER A 434 29.80 -15.89 18.14
C SER A 434 28.81 -14.77 18.48
N VAL A 435 28.56 -14.57 19.78
CA VAL A 435 27.77 -13.41 20.26
C VAL A 435 28.60 -12.13 20.12
N GLY A 436 28.49 -11.45 18.98
CA GLY A 436 28.92 -10.07 18.83
C GLY A 436 28.10 -9.12 19.73
N PRO A 437 28.59 -7.89 20.01
CA PRO A 437 27.91 -6.95 20.90
C PRO A 437 26.47 -6.66 20.43
N CYS A 438 25.51 -6.71 21.36
CA CYS A 438 24.10 -6.40 21.08
C CYS A 438 23.99 -5.00 20.46
N LYS A 439 23.27 -4.88 19.34
CA LYS A 439 22.99 -3.59 18.70
C LYS A 439 22.09 -2.74 19.62
N PHE A 440 22.29 -1.42 19.65
CA PHE A 440 21.40 -0.47 20.32
C PHE A 440 19.94 -0.65 19.87
N ARG A 441 18.97 -0.29 20.72
CA ARG A 441 17.53 -0.39 20.41
C ARG A 441 17.13 0.44 19.20
N ASN A 442 17.84 1.55 18.99
CA ASN A 442 17.64 2.46 17.89
C ASN A 442 18.99 2.74 17.21
N HIS A 443 18.98 2.85 15.89
CA HIS A 443 20.19 3.15 15.11
C HIS A 443 20.71 4.58 15.31
N ASP A 444 19.90 5.47 15.90
CA ASP A 444 20.23 6.86 16.16
C ASP A 444 20.79 7.13 17.57
N HIS A 445 20.87 6.12 18.44
CA HIS A 445 21.50 6.27 19.77
C HIS A 445 23.03 6.40 19.63
N LYS A 446 23.61 7.36 20.35
CA LYS A 446 25.07 7.56 20.42
C LYS A 446 25.68 6.69 21.52
N PHE A 447 24.94 6.46 22.61
CA PHE A 447 25.24 5.50 23.66
C PHE A 447 23.95 5.02 24.33
N GLU A 448 24.00 3.92 25.06
CA GLU A 448 22.95 3.51 25.99
C GLU A 448 23.61 3.11 27.31
N TRP A 449 23.22 3.73 28.42
CA TRP A 449 23.81 3.43 29.72
C TRP A 449 23.22 2.16 30.34
N THR A 450 24.08 1.36 30.93
CA THR A 450 23.69 0.38 31.96
C THR A 450 23.19 1.09 33.22
N ARG A 451 22.49 0.39 34.11
CA ARG A 451 22.07 0.95 35.41
C ARG A 451 23.25 1.49 36.21
N ALA A 452 24.38 0.80 36.19
CA ALA A 452 25.58 1.23 36.90
C ALA A 452 26.15 2.54 36.35
N GLN A 453 26.22 2.70 35.02
CA GLN A 453 26.70 3.93 34.38
C GLN A 453 25.76 5.11 34.67
N PHE A 454 24.46 4.91 34.53
CA PHE A 454 23.46 5.95 34.80
C PHE A 454 23.47 6.37 36.28
N GLN A 455 23.56 5.40 37.21
CA GLN A 455 23.65 5.68 38.65
C GLN A 455 24.91 6.45 39.01
N CYS A 456 26.07 6.08 38.43
CA CYS A 456 27.33 6.77 38.65
C CYS A 456 27.25 8.23 38.18
N TRP A 457 26.77 8.45 36.95
CA TRP A 457 26.58 9.78 36.37
C TRP A 457 25.65 10.65 37.21
N ALA A 458 24.46 10.13 37.56
CA ALA A 458 23.45 10.89 38.29
C ALA A 458 23.91 11.20 39.73
N THR A 459 24.57 10.25 40.41
CA THR A 459 25.10 10.48 41.76
C THR A 459 26.21 11.54 41.74
N GLY A 460 27.10 11.50 40.73
CA GLY A 460 28.15 12.50 40.56
C GLY A 460 27.59 13.92 40.37
N LEU A 461 26.55 14.07 39.54
CA LEU A 461 25.87 15.35 39.36
C LEU A 461 25.14 15.82 40.62
N ALA A 462 24.46 14.92 41.31
CA ALA A 462 23.72 15.23 42.53
C ALA A 462 24.65 15.80 43.62
N VAL A 463 25.79 15.14 43.86
CA VAL A 463 26.81 15.61 44.80
C VAL A 463 27.40 16.96 44.38
N LYS A 464 27.70 17.13 43.08
CA LYS A 464 28.32 18.36 42.57
C LYS A 464 27.43 19.60 42.72
N HIS A 465 26.11 19.44 42.55
CA HIS A 465 25.16 20.56 42.53
C HIS A 465 24.26 20.65 43.77
N ASN A 466 24.56 19.88 44.82
CA ASN A 466 23.80 19.85 46.07
C ASN A 466 22.33 19.41 45.91
N TYR A 467 22.14 18.30 45.19
CA TYR A 467 20.86 17.59 45.07
C TYR A 467 20.97 16.20 45.72
N SER A 468 19.85 15.64 46.19
CA SER A 468 19.72 14.19 46.39
C SER A 468 19.20 13.56 45.11
N VAL A 469 19.48 12.27 44.90
CA VAL A 469 18.97 11.52 43.76
C VAL A 469 18.34 10.20 44.21
N GLU A 470 17.15 9.91 43.68
CA GLU A 470 16.43 8.64 43.86
C GLU A 470 16.29 7.94 42.51
N PHE A 471 16.52 6.63 42.46
CA PHE A 471 16.43 5.85 41.22
C PHE A 471 15.13 5.04 41.16
N SER A 472 14.49 5.07 39.99
CA SER A 472 13.27 4.32 39.68
C SER A 472 13.30 3.89 38.21
N GLY A 473 12.18 3.41 37.68
CA GLY A 473 12.05 3.08 36.26
C GLY A 473 10.66 2.56 35.90
N VAL A 474 10.43 2.37 34.60
CA VAL A 474 9.17 1.91 34.03
C VAL A 474 9.40 0.77 33.02
N GLY A 475 8.41 -0.11 32.87
CA GLY A 475 8.44 -1.20 31.88
C GLY A 475 9.16 -2.49 32.34
N GLY A 476 9.12 -2.82 33.63
CA GLY A 476 9.73 -4.02 34.20
C GLY A 476 9.54 -4.10 35.71
N SER A 477 10.29 -4.97 36.39
CA SER A 477 10.40 -5.02 37.85
C SER A 477 11.80 -4.58 38.31
N SER A 478 12.02 -4.48 39.62
CA SER A 478 13.35 -4.20 40.18
C SER A 478 14.32 -5.40 40.14
N GLU A 479 13.85 -6.58 39.74
CA GLU A 479 14.66 -7.80 39.60
C GLU A 479 15.38 -7.82 38.24
N GLU A 480 16.47 -8.59 38.10
CA GLU A 480 17.24 -8.62 36.85
C GLU A 480 16.37 -8.95 35.63
N PRO A 481 16.51 -8.20 34.51
CA PRO A 481 17.51 -7.16 34.21
C PRO A 481 17.11 -5.71 34.56
N GLY A 482 16.06 -5.51 35.36
CA GLY A 482 15.57 -4.20 35.81
C GLY A 482 14.50 -3.59 34.89
N TYR A 483 14.26 -2.29 35.03
CA TYR A 483 13.28 -1.56 34.23
C TYR A 483 13.75 -1.35 32.78
N ALA A 484 12.80 -1.30 31.84
CA ALA A 484 13.09 -1.02 30.42
C ALA A 484 13.57 0.42 30.18
N SER A 485 13.02 1.38 30.94
CA SER A 485 13.50 2.76 31.04
C SER A 485 13.83 3.05 32.50
N GLN A 486 15.00 3.64 32.73
CA GLN A 486 15.51 3.98 34.06
C GLN A 486 15.34 5.49 34.31
N ILE A 487 14.98 5.84 35.54
CA ILE A 487 14.60 7.20 35.95
C ILE A 487 15.47 7.63 37.14
N ALA A 488 16.01 8.84 37.09
CA ALA A 488 16.65 9.52 38.21
C ALA A 488 15.81 10.75 38.61
N VAL A 489 15.47 10.84 39.88
CA VAL A 489 14.72 11.95 40.47
C VAL A 489 15.66 12.74 41.36
N PHE A 490 16.09 13.91 40.90
CA PHE A 490 16.91 14.84 41.64
C PHE A 490 16.02 15.76 42.49
N ARG A 491 16.34 15.92 43.77
CA ARG A 491 15.65 16.87 44.66
C ARG A 491 16.67 17.83 45.25
N ARG A 492 16.41 19.14 45.14
CA ARG A 492 17.34 20.16 45.62
C ARG A 492 17.44 20.07 47.15
N MET A 493 18.65 19.92 47.67
CA MET A 493 18.88 19.88 49.11
C MET A 493 18.91 21.33 49.62
N MET A 494 17.82 21.77 50.25
CA MET A 494 17.75 23.10 50.86
C MET A 494 18.81 23.22 51.95
N GLN A 495 19.87 23.99 51.70
CA GLN A 495 20.61 24.68 52.75
C GLN A 495 20.37 26.18 52.57
N GLY A 496 20.18 26.90 53.68
CA GLY A 496 19.86 28.33 53.72
C GLY A 496 20.99 29.24 53.22
N GLN A 497 21.39 29.08 51.96
CA GLN A 497 22.11 30.07 51.19
C GLN A 497 21.09 30.81 50.32
N GLU A 498 21.06 32.13 50.51
CA GLU A 498 20.28 33.06 49.71
C GLU A 498 20.43 32.72 48.23
N ALA A 499 19.29 32.63 47.53
CA ALA A 499 19.27 32.50 46.08
C ALA A 499 20.21 33.56 45.50
N MET A 500 21.29 33.15 44.83
CA MET A 500 22.05 34.08 44.01
C MET A 500 21.05 34.66 43.02
N CYS A 501 20.76 35.94 43.19
CA CYS A 501 19.86 36.69 42.34
C CYS A 501 20.56 36.82 40.99
N LEU A 502 20.39 35.81 40.13
CA LEU A 502 20.64 35.98 38.70
C LEU A 502 19.66 37.06 38.24
N ASP A 503 20.21 38.09 37.60
CA ASP A 503 19.45 39.27 37.16
C ASP A 503 18.19 38.84 36.41
N LYS A 504 17.04 39.41 36.79
CA LYS A 504 15.77 39.20 36.07
C LYS A 504 15.77 39.82 34.66
N ASP A 505 16.80 40.59 34.33
CA ASP A 505 17.14 41.11 33.00
C ASP A 505 18.17 40.21 32.26
N GLY A 506 18.30 38.95 32.66
CA GLY A 506 19.17 37.98 32.01
C GLY A 506 18.71 37.62 30.59
N ASP A 507 19.66 37.16 29.78
CA ASP A 507 19.47 36.77 28.39
C ASP A 507 18.25 35.85 28.20
N GLN A 508 17.46 36.12 27.17
CA GLN A 508 16.25 35.36 26.81
C GLN A 508 16.39 34.82 25.39
N PRO A 509 17.33 33.88 25.16
CA PRO A 509 17.62 33.38 23.83
C PRO A 509 16.47 32.59 23.22
N TYR A 510 15.48 32.14 24.01
CA TYR A 510 14.42 31.30 23.48
C TYR A 510 13.34 32.12 22.75
N GLU A 511 12.86 31.63 21.62
CA GLU A 511 11.73 32.24 20.91
C GLU A 511 10.41 31.64 21.43
N ILE A 512 9.40 32.48 21.70
CA ILE A 512 8.06 31.97 22.06
C ILE A 512 7.38 31.50 20.79
N LEU A 513 7.16 30.20 20.67
CA LEU A 513 6.42 29.62 19.56
C LEU A 513 4.91 29.73 19.78
N TRP A 514 4.45 29.52 21.01
CA TRP A 514 3.01 29.45 21.30
C TRP A 514 2.67 29.73 22.76
N GLU A 515 1.53 30.36 22.98
CA GLU A 515 0.96 30.59 24.31
C GLU A 515 -0.52 30.18 24.32
N TRP A 516 -0.95 29.52 25.40
CA TRP A 516 -2.36 29.30 25.67
C TRP A 516 -2.98 30.60 26.21
N PRO A 517 -3.94 31.21 25.51
CA PRO A 517 -4.55 32.46 25.96
C PRO A 517 -5.31 32.22 27.26
N ASN A 518 -5.04 33.06 28.26
CA ASN A 518 -5.83 33.12 29.49
C ASN A 518 -7.30 33.31 29.12
N ALA A 519 -8.20 32.46 29.63
CA ALA A 519 -9.65 32.63 29.49
C ALA A 519 -10.19 33.81 30.34
N CYS A 520 -9.35 34.77 30.71
CA CYS A 520 -9.64 35.78 31.71
C CYS A 520 -9.08 37.17 31.34
N GLU A 521 -9.23 37.60 30.09
CA GLU A 521 -9.23 39.03 29.74
C GLU A 521 -10.30 39.30 28.65
N GLU A 522 -11.57 39.13 29.00
CA GLU A 522 -12.62 39.89 28.33
C GLU A 522 -12.46 41.35 28.73
N LYS A 523 -11.82 42.13 27.85
CA LYS A 523 -11.90 43.59 27.89
C LYS A 523 -13.37 43.99 27.82
N ILE A 524 -13.91 44.43 28.95
CA ILE A 524 -15.15 45.21 29.00
C ILE A 524 -14.89 46.50 28.23
N GLY A 525 -15.22 46.50 26.95
CA GLY A 525 -15.35 47.70 26.15
C GLY A 525 -16.58 48.46 26.63
N THR A 526 -16.36 49.52 27.39
CA THR A 526 -17.38 50.56 27.63
C THR A 526 -17.52 51.38 26.35
N ASP A 527 -18.56 51.11 25.57
CA ASP A 527 -19.10 52.08 24.61
C ASP A 527 -20.04 53.03 25.35
N LEU A 528 -19.62 54.30 25.45
CA LEU A 528 -20.47 55.48 25.51
C LEU A 528 -19.81 56.60 24.70
#